data_AF-G3J201-F1
#
_entry.id   AF-G3J201-F1
#
_cell.length_a   1.000
_cell.length_b   1.000
_cell.length_c   1.000
_cell.angle_alpha   90.00
_cell.angle_beta   90.00
_cell.angle_gamma   90.00
#
_symmetry.space_group_name_H-M   'P 1'
#
loop_
_entity.id
_entity.type
_entity.pdbx_description
1 polymer ?
#
loop_
_entity_poly.entity_id
_entity_poly.type
_entity_poly.pdbx_seq_one_letter_code
_entity_poly.pdbx_strand_id
1 'polypeptide(L)'
;MAIAAVPVDQRVIDIDSRRFASVEKALIELITNSDDSYARLEKTGTQVSGHIRIKYERHQAGALLVVTDQAEGMSFERVCSILAYGAPHSPLARGEGGGRGYFGRGLKQAIYGLGHGWIETIHAGRFSRIELFRSEDDDYLFEDYDGDRPAKAIDYSRLGLFDSGTQVTIVIENSHVNISHYRSVVQAVANNIYLRDLLTRRNVELLHLQHGKEIERRGPVLHEELPAILLLGPDQAGSFIYQQQEYPFTLTLKRAQNVELTLKGDERTNGLIILSDMAVLDCQLFDYENQVGTEYLFGTVRCAALLEKLGQGMAIISDEREGLNHKHAFVEAFSQAVSKMIAPYVLAEQEKLKHLERATTSGRTGHMIEHLLQRMSRAAIQDLGIVLPPASDLEAGAFVEKELPAALRFTTPFYYRKVNHTFHVALLLDPSQFSDDEVLTFNYVLPDSMHIEPAPTAIAVRELGETQRIEWTIVGDTTGEHGEINARTGTYWAWCEIAVAEHASGHSHGYSSHIAKRGQPRDHGADMFVGYEFRNLNNELDRAVYSAEERKIIINTGAPTVQLYVDGRGHFRDAARLLLAELFMDVISDELARRSVEKSGHKGNVEAYRAAKQDIIRRYGSEIHLSFLTS
;
A
#
# COMPACT_ATOMS: atom_id res chain seq x y z
N MET A 1 -4.99 -28.33 25.85
CA MET A 1 -5.31 -26.99 25.34
C MET A 1 -4.57 -26.00 26.22
N ALA A 2 -3.41 -25.54 25.77
CA ALA A 2 -2.61 -24.56 26.48
C ALA A 2 -2.59 -23.26 25.68
N ILE A 3 -3.38 -22.28 26.13
CA ILE A 3 -3.23 -20.90 25.67
C ILE A 3 -2.06 -20.31 26.47
N ALA A 4 -1.06 -19.80 25.76
CA ALA A 4 0.12 -19.20 26.38
C ALA A 4 0.37 -17.81 25.81
N ALA A 5 0.84 -16.90 26.66
CA ALA A 5 1.37 -15.63 26.21
C ALA A 5 2.69 -15.86 25.47
N VAL A 6 2.93 -15.09 24.41
CA VAL A 6 4.24 -15.13 23.72
C VAL A 6 5.32 -14.73 24.74
N PRO A 7 6.39 -15.52 24.92
CA PRO A 7 7.34 -15.35 26.04
C PRO A 7 8.31 -14.18 25.80
N VAL A 8 7.80 -12.95 25.82
CA VAL A 8 8.46 -11.67 25.48
C VAL A 8 7.76 -10.52 26.18
N ASP A 9 8.48 -9.41 26.35
CA ASP A 9 7.84 -8.11 26.58
C ASP A 9 6.88 -7.78 25.42
N GLN A 10 5.60 -7.67 25.74
CA GLN A 10 4.50 -7.42 24.81
C GLN A 10 4.71 -6.12 24.01
N ARG A 11 5.39 -5.12 24.60
CA ARG A 11 5.69 -3.84 23.94
C ARG A 11 6.63 -4.00 22.76
N VAL A 12 7.54 -4.96 22.83
CA VAL A 12 8.49 -5.24 21.76
C VAL A 12 7.78 -5.90 20.57
N ILE A 13 6.84 -6.81 20.85
CA ILE A 13 6.01 -7.43 19.82
C ILE A 13 5.11 -6.38 19.16
N ASP A 14 4.53 -5.46 19.94
CA ASP A 14 3.67 -4.40 19.41
C ASP A 14 4.42 -3.44 18.48
N ILE A 15 5.58 -2.93 18.88
CA ILE A 15 6.41 -2.05 18.04
C ILE A 15 6.78 -2.76 16.73
N ASP A 16 7.19 -4.02 16.80
CA ASP A 16 7.57 -4.79 15.62
C ASP A 16 6.34 -5.11 14.74
N SER A 17 5.21 -5.52 15.32
CA SER A 17 4.01 -5.92 14.56
C SER A 17 3.38 -4.74 13.81
N ARG A 18 3.41 -3.54 14.38
CA ARG A 18 2.99 -2.30 13.67
C ARG A 18 3.79 -2.05 12.39
N ARG A 19 5.05 -2.49 12.32
CA ARG A 19 5.89 -2.36 11.11
C ARG A 19 5.45 -3.29 9.97
N PHE A 20 4.71 -4.35 10.30
CA PHE A 20 4.15 -5.35 9.38
C PHE A 20 2.65 -5.17 9.12
N ALA A 21 2.06 -4.02 9.46
CA ALA A 21 0.66 -3.69 9.19
C ALA A 21 0.39 -3.37 7.69
N SER A 22 0.87 -4.22 6.78
CA SER A 22 0.64 -4.16 5.32
C SER A 22 0.62 -5.56 4.74
N VAL A 23 -0.34 -5.81 3.85
CA VAL A 23 -0.51 -7.10 3.15
C VAL A 23 0.74 -7.44 2.34
N GLU A 24 1.30 -6.44 1.66
CA GLU A 24 2.48 -6.54 0.81
C GLU A 24 3.70 -6.94 1.63
N LYS A 25 3.93 -6.29 2.79
CA LYS A 25 5.03 -6.63 3.68
C LYS A 25 4.92 -8.07 4.22
N ALA A 26 3.73 -8.47 4.64
CA ALA A 26 3.49 -9.84 5.07
C ALA A 26 3.77 -10.85 3.96
N LEU A 27 3.33 -10.58 2.73
CA LEU A 27 3.60 -11.43 1.57
C LEU A 27 5.09 -11.56 1.27
N ILE A 28 5.86 -10.46 1.31
CA ILE A 28 7.32 -10.51 1.11
C ILE A 28 7.96 -11.45 2.12
N GLU A 29 7.61 -11.34 3.41
CA GLU A 29 8.16 -12.21 4.44
C GLU A 29 7.76 -13.67 4.26
N LEU A 30 6.49 -13.95 3.98
CA LEU A 30 6.00 -15.33 3.84
C LEU A 30 6.61 -16.02 2.61
N ILE A 31 6.70 -15.31 1.47
CA ILE A 31 7.32 -15.83 0.25
C ILE A 31 8.82 -16.07 0.46
N THR A 32 9.52 -15.16 1.13
CA THR A 32 10.95 -15.30 1.45
C THR A 32 11.19 -16.48 2.39
N ASN A 33 10.32 -16.69 3.39
CA ASN A 33 10.43 -17.85 4.29
C ASN A 33 10.25 -19.19 3.55
N SER A 34 9.30 -19.25 2.61
CA SER A 34 9.11 -20.41 1.75
C SER A 34 10.33 -20.65 0.85
N ASP A 35 10.91 -19.59 0.30
CA ASP A 35 12.13 -19.68 -0.51
C ASP A 35 13.36 -20.17 0.29
N ASP A 36 13.57 -19.64 1.49
CA ASP A 36 14.62 -20.07 2.41
C ASP A 36 14.46 -21.58 2.74
N SER A 37 13.22 -22.06 2.85
CA SER A 37 12.90 -23.48 3.06
C SER A 37 13.27 -24.35 1.86
N TYR A 38 12.93 -23.92 0.64
CA TYR A 38 13.37 -24.60 -0.57
C TYR A 38 14.90 -24.59 -0.73
N ALA A 39 15.56 -23.47 -0.43
CA ALA A 39 17.01 -23.36 -0.51
C ALA A 39 17.73 -24.35 0.42
N ARG A 40 17.18 -24.66 1.60
CA ARG A 40 17.74 -25.68 2.50
C ARG A 40 17.64 -27.08 1.91
N LEU A 41 16.52 -27.43 1.29
CA LEU A 41 16.37 -28.69 0.57
C LEU A 41 17.34 -28.79 -0.62
N GLU A 42 17.46 -27.73 -1.42
CA GLU A 42 18.38 -27.68 -2.56
C GLU A 42 19.85 -27.86 -2.12
N LYS A 43 20.26 -27.27 -0.99
CA LYS A 43 21.60 -27.45 -0.40
C LYS A 43 21.92 -28.90 -0.02
N THR A 44 20.91 -29.71 0.27
CA THR A 44 21.08 -31.15 0.54
C THR A 44 21.00 -32.02 -0.73
N GLY A 45 20.87 -31.40 -1.90
CA GLY A 45 20.71 -32.08 -3.19
C GLY A 45 19.31 -32.63 -3.43
N THR A 46 18.33 -32.25 -2.60
CA THR A 46 16.94 -32.67 -2.77
C THR A 46 16.30 -31.90 -3.92
N GLN A 47 15.66 -32.62 -4.85
CA GLN A 47 14.87 -31.98 -5.91
C GLN A 47 13.62 -31.34 -5.31
N VAL A 48 13.39 -30.07 -5.60
CA VAL A 48 12.26 -29.29 -5.07
C VAL A 48 11.25 -28.93 -6.15
N SER A 49 9.98 -28.72 -5.77
CA SER A 49 8.95 -28.21 -6.68
C SER A 49 9.05 -26.70 -6.90
N GLY A 50 9.57 -25.96 -5.91
CA GLY A 50 9.63 -24.50 -5.92
C GLY A 50 8.26 -23.81 -5.94
N HIS A 51 7.18 -24.54 -5.67
CA HIS A 51 5.80 -24.04 -5.76
C HIS A 51 5.40 -23.27 -4.51
N ILE A 52 4.92 -22.03 -4.68
CA ILE A 52 4.40 -21.18 -3.62
C ILE A 52 3.03 -20.69 -4.06
N ARG A 53 1.99 -21.12 -3.36
CA ARG A 53 0.60 -20.74 -3.64
C ARG A 53 0.11 -19.71 -2.65
N ILE A 54 -0.39 -18.60 -3.16
CA ILE A 54 -1.00 -17.53 -2.38
C ILE A 54 -2.49 -17.49 -2.74
N LYS A 55 -3.37 -17.54 -1.75
CA LYS A 55 -4.80 -17.28 -1.91
C LYS A 55 -5.14 -15.99 -1.20
N TYR A 56 -5.82 -15.10 -1.90
CA TYR A 56 -6.23 -13.81 -1.38
C TYR A 56 -7.73 -13.61 -1.58
N GLU A 57 -8.46 -13.48 -0.48
CA GLU A 57 -9.89 -13.16 -0.48
C GLU A 57 -10.08 -11.80 0.17
N ARG A 58 -10.61 -10.83 -0.57
CA ARG A 58 -10.89 -9.51 -0.01
C ARG A 58 -12.34 -9.47 0.46
N HIS A 59 -12.53 -9.01 1.70
CA HIS A 59 -13.82 -8.67 2.27
C HIS A 59 -13.89 -7.15 2.52
N GLN A 60 -15.05 -6.64 2.93
CA GLN A 60 -15.24 -5.19 3.10
C GLN A 60 -14.49 -4.60 4.29
N ALA A 61 -14.39 -5.33 5.40
CA ALA A 61 -13.71 -4.89 6.63
C ALA A 61 -12.47 -5.75 6.96
N GLY A 62 -12.07 -6.63 6.04
CA GLY A 62 -10.97 -7.55 6.26
C GLY A 62 -10.56 -8.27 4.99
N ALA A 63 -9.61 -9.17 5.11
CA ALA A 63 -9.22 -10.06 4.03
C ALA A 63 -8.72 -11.40 4.60
N LEU A 64 -8.80 -12.45 3.81
CA LEU A 64 -8.14 -13.72 4.08
C LEU A 64 -6.89 -13.80 3.21
N LEU A 65 -5.75 -14.02 3.84
CA LEU A 65 -4.49 -14.29 3.15
C LEU A 65 -4.01 -15.69 3.54
N VAL A 66 -3.81 -16.55 2.55
CA VAL A 66 -3.25 -17.90 2.75
C VAL A 66 -2.01 -18.05 1.88
N VAL A 67 -0.87 -18.38 2.47
CA VAL A 67 0.37 -18.69 1.74
C VAL A 67 0.75 -20.13 2.04
N THR A 68 0.99 -20.93 0.99
CA THR A 68 1.31 -22.36 1.10
C THR A 68 2.52 -22.69 0.25
N ASP A 69 3.50 -23.38 0.83
CA ASP A 69 4.63 -23.99 0.13
C ASP A 69 4.64 -25.51 0.30
N GLN A 70 5.42 -26.16 -0.57
CA GLN A 70 5.69 -27.60 -0.54
C GLN A 70 7.17 -27.88 -0.24
N ALA A 71 7.77 -27.05 0.61
CA ALA A 71 9.16 -27.20 1.02
C ALA A 71 9.28 -28.21 2.18
N GLU A 72 10.22 -28.02 3.09
CA GLU A 72 10.56 -29.05 4.08
C GLU A 72 9.52 -29.22 5.20
N GLY A 73 8.62 -28.24 5.40
CA GLY A 73 7.76 -28.16 6.59
C GLY A 73 8.54 -27.80 7.86
N MET A 74 7.89 -27.84 9.03
CA MET A 74 8.54 -27.61 10.32
C MET A 74 8.07 -28.65 11.34
N SER A 75 9.01 -29.15 12.17
CA SER A 75 8.64 -29.92 13.35
C SER A 75 7.94 -29.05 14.40
N PHE A 76 7.16 -29.64 15.30
CA PHE A 76 6.49 -28.92 16.39
C PHE A 76 7.47 -28.06 17.20
N GLU A 77 8.57 -28.66 17.64
CA GLU A 77 9.64 -27.97 18.38
C GLU A 77 10.18 -26.76 17.61
N ARG A 78 10.32 -26.89 16.28
CA ARG A 78 10.78 -25.80 15.43
C ARG A 78 9.77 -24.67 15.38
N VAL A 79 8.48 -24.94 15.19
CA VAL A 79 7.45 -23.89 15.18
C VAL A 79 7.39 -23.19 16.55
N CYS A 80 7.40 -23.93 17.66
CA CYS A 80 7.45 -23.34 19.01
C CYS A 80 8.70 -22.46 19.21
N SER A 81 9.86 -22.90 18.71
CA SER A 81 11.10 -22.11 18.79
C SER A 81 11.03 -20.78 18.03
N ILE A 82 10.22 -20.69 16.96
CA ILE A 82 10.00 -19.46 16.18
C ILE A 82 9.11 -18.48 16.95
N LEU A 83 8.20 -18.99 17.80
CA LEU A 83 7.35 -18.17 18.66
C LEU A 83 8.17 -17.52 19.80
N ALA A 84 9.18 -18.22 20.34
CA ALA A 84 10.12 -17.65 21.30
C ALA A 84 10.88 -16.44 20.71
N TYR A 85 11.05 -15.37 21.49
CA TYR A 85 11.64 -14.12 21.00
C TYR A 85 13.08 -13.94 21.47
N GLY A 86 13.93 -13.45 20.57
CA GLY A 86 15.32 -13.11 20.90
C GLY A 86 16.23 -14.31 21.18
N ALA A 87 15.72 -15.54 21.07
CA ALA A 87 16.56 -16.73 21.20
C ALA A 87 17.49 -16.86 19.97
N PRO A 88 18.77 -17.24 20.14
CA PRO A 88 19.74 -17.44 19.06
C PRO A 88 19.43 -18.74 18.30
N HIS A 89 18.25 -18.81 17.69
CA HIS A 89 17.73 -19.98 16.99
C HIS A 89 17.52 -19.72 15.49
N SER A 90 17.96 -18.57 14.98
CA SER A 90 18.07 -18.38 13.54
C SER A 90 19.17 -19.33 13.01
N PRO A 91 18.96 -19.95 11.84
CA PRO A 91 20.00 -20.76 11.19
C PRO A 91 21.33 -20.01 11.06
N LEU A 92 21.31 -18.67 10.94
CA LEU A 92 22.54 -17.86 10.89
C LEU A 92 23.30 -17.75 12.22
N ALA A 93 22.63 -17.77 13.39
CA ALA A 93 23.32 -17.85 14.68
C ALA A 93 24.12 -19.15 14.84
N ARG A 94 23.83 -20.15 14.00
CA ARG A 94 24.55 -21.42 13.86
C ARG A 94 25.44 -21.50 12.61
N GLY A 95 25.46 -20.47 11.77
CA GLY A 95 26.20 -20.44 10.50
C GLY A 95 25.58 -21.25 9.35
N GLU A 96 24.31 -21.66 9.47
CA GLU A 96 23.63 -22.63 8.59
C GLU A 96 22.60 -22.01 7.63
N GLY A 97 22.40 -20.68 7.65
CA GLY A 97 21.43 -19.99 6.78
C GLY A 97 22.07 -19.14 5.68
N GLY A 98 21.34 -18.92 4.60
CA GLY A 98 21.59 -17.84 3.63
C GLY A 98 20.21 -17.33 3.23
N GLY A 99 19.86 -16.10 3.60
CA GLY A 99 18.50 -15.57 3.47
C GLY A 99 18.25 -14.33 4.33
N ARG A 100 17.19 -13.57 4.03
CA ARG A 100 16.78 -12.34 4.74
C ARG A 100 16.24 -12.62 6.15
N GLY A 101 15.93 -13.87 6.48
CA GLY A 101 15.43 -14.36 7.77
C GLY A 101 16.43 -14.35 8.95
N TYR A 102 17.36 -13.38 8.99
CA TYR A 102 18.54 -13.32 9.87
C TYR A 102 18.25 -13.48 11.39
N PHE A 103 17.02 -13.21 11.87
CA PHE A 103 16.70 -13.27 13.31
C PHE A 103 15.41 -14.01 13.71
N GLY A 104 14.77 -14.80 12.84
CA GLY A 104 13.50 -15.47 13.21
C GLY A 104 12.37 -14.48 13.59
N ARG A 105 12.40 -13.27 13.01
CA ARG A 105 11.36 -12.24 13.13
C ARG A 105 10.85 -11.94 11.73
N GLY A 106 9.55 -12.05 11.53
CA GLY A 106 8.87 -11.90 10.24
C GLY A 106 7.52 -12.61 10.25
N LEU A 107 7.52 -13.95 10.43
CA LEU A 107 6.31 -14.77 10.38
C LEU A 107 5.26 -14.36 11.43
N LYS A 108 5.62 -14.35 12.71
CA LYS A 108 4.67 -13.97 13.78
C LYS A 108 4.25 -12.51 13.71
N GLN A 109 5.17 -11.62 13.34
CA GLN A 109 4.86 -10.19 13.14
C GLN A 109 3.91 -9.96 11.96
N ALA A 110 4.03 -10.72 10.88
CA ALA A 110 3.10 -10.67 9.76
C ALA A 110 1.68 -11.07 10.19
N ILE A 111 1.55 -12.10 11.03
CA ILE A 111 0.26 -12.54 11.56
C ILE A 111 -0.31 -11.48 12.53
N TYR A 112 0.43 -11.15 13.60
CA TYR A 112 -0.01 -10.21 14.64
C TYR A 112 -0.17 -8.75 14.18
N GLY A 113 0.55 -8.36 13.12
CA GLY A 113 0.47 -7.04 12.52
C GLY A 113 -0.80 -6.85 11.69
N LEU A 114 -1.31 -7.93 11.09
CA LEU A 114 -2.50 -7.92 10.24
C LEU A 114 -3.79 -8.29 10.99
N GLY A 115 -3.70 -9.09 12.05
CA GLY A 115 -4.83 -9.55 12.84
C GLY A 115 -4.48 -10.81 13.62
N HIS A 116 -5.18 -11.90 13.30
CA HIS A 116 -4.92 -13.23 13.84
C HIS A 116 -4.73 -14.24 12.71
N GLY A 117 -4.25 -15.43 13.04
CA GLY A 117 -4.00 -16.45 12.04
C GLY A 117 -3.45 -17.74 12.63
N TRP A 118 -3.06 -18.65 11.75
CA TRP A 118 -2.49 -19.92 12.16
C TRP A 118 -1.47 -20.45 11.17
N ILE A 119 -0.59 -21.28 11.69
CA ILE A 119 0.43 -21.99 10.95
C ILE A 119 0.06 -23.47 11.00
N GLU A 120 -0.06 -24.09 9.83
CA GLU A 120 -0.28 -25.52 9.68
C GLU A 120 0.86 -26.10 8.85
N THR A 121 1.54 -27.10 9.39
CA THR A 121 2.76 -27.63 8.77
C THR A 121 2.82 -29.15 8.88
N ILE A 122 3.30 -29.78 7.81
CA ILE A 122 3.58 -31.22 7.78
C ILE A 122 5.08 -31.38 7.56
N HIS A 123 5.74 -32.06 8.50
CA HIS A 123 7.16 -32.40 8.42
C HIS A 123 7.34 -33.87 8.85
N ALA A 124 8.00 -34.66 8.00
CA ALA A 124 8.26 -36.08 8.25
C ALA A 124 6.98 -36.87 8.66
N GLY A 125 5.86 -36.60 7.98
CA GLY A 125 4.58 -37.26 8.24
C GLY A 125 3.87 -36.86 9.54
N ARG A 126 4.33 -35.80 10.22
CA ARG A 126 3.69 -35.25 11.42
C ARG A 126 3.09 -33.88 11.13
N PHE A 127 1.86 -33.68 11.55
CA PHE A 127 1.07 -32.45 11.41
C PHE A 127 1.10 -31.64 12.71
N SER A 128 1.44 -30.36 12.60
CA SER A 128 1.34 -29.37 13.69
C SER A 128 0.42 -28.23 13.28
N ARG A 129 -0.35 -27.69 14.23
CA ARG A 129 -1.13 -26.46 14.08
C ARG A 129 -0.86 -25.53 15.25
N ILE A 130 -0.55 -24.27 14.96
CA ILE A 130 -0.42 -23.24 15.99
C ILE A 130 -1.26 -22.03 15.58
N GLU A 131 -2.12 -21.58 16.48
CA GLU A 131 -2.91 -20.36 16.35
C GLU A 131 -2.25 -19.19 17.06
N LEU A 132 -2.30 -18.01 16.45
CA LEU A 132 -1.73 -16.76 16.94
C LEU A 132 -2.82 -15.69 16.91
N PHE A 133 -3.13 -15.10 18.06
CA PHE A 133 -4.21 -14.12 18.23
C PHE A 133 -3.91 -13.16 19.37
N ARG A 134 -4.76 -12.13 19.54
CA ARG A 134 -4.70 -11.20 20.67
C ARG A 134 -5.83 -11.46 21.66
N SER A 135 -5.58 -11.27 22.95
CA SER A 135 -6.63 -11.29 23.97
C SER A 135 -7.53 -10.06 23.90
N GLU A 136 -8.61 -10.05 24.68
CA GLU A 136 -9.45 -8.86 24.88
C GLU A 136 -8.66 -7.67 25.45
N ASP A 137 -7.64 -7.96 26.28
CA ASP A 137 -6.68 -6.98 26.82
C ASP A 137 -5.49 -6.64 25.89
N ASP A 138 -5.53 -7.05 24.62
CA ASP A 138 -4.50 -6.81 23.58
C ASP A 138 -3.14 -7.54 23.82
N ASP A 139 -3.09 -8.55 24.69
CA ASP A 139 -1.92 -9.40 24.87
C ASP A 139 -1.75 -10.38 23.69
N TYR A 140 -0.50 -10.58 23.26
CA TYR A 140 -0.15 -11.53 22.20
C TYR A 140 -0.14 -12.97 22.74
N LEU A 141 -1.03 -13.80 22.22
CA LEU A 141 -1.25 -15.19 22.63
C LEU A 141 -1.00 -16.17 21.49
N PHE A 142 -0.73 -17.42 21.85
CA PHE A 142 -0.76 -18.55 20.93
C PHE A 142 -1.39 -19.79 21.57
N GLU A 143 -1.96 -20.65 20.73
CA GLU A 143 -2.45 -21.98 21.10
C GLU A 143 -1.79 -23.05 20.21
N ASP A 144 -1.20 -24.07 20.84
CA ASP A 144 -0.37 -25.09 20.17
C ASP A 144 -1.03 -26.48 20.09
N TYR A 145 -2.30 -26.58 20.52
CA TYR A 145 -3.11 -27.78 20.46
C TYR A 145 -2.48 -29.05 21.09
N ASP A 146 -1.66 -28.88 22.14
CA ASP A 146 -0.98 -29.96 22.86
C ASP A 146 0.03 -30.77 22.01
N GLY A 147 0.61 -30.18 20.96
CA GLY A 147 1.69 -30.80 20.20
C GLY A 147 1.36 -31.15 18.75
N ASP A 148 2.21 -32.01 18.17
CA ASP A 148 1.96 -32.59 16.84
C ASP A 148 1.34 -33.98 16.91
N ARG A 149 0.75 -34.39 15.79
CA ARG A 149 0.16 -35.71 15.60
C ARG A 149 0.56 -36.29 14.26
N PRO A 150 0.43 -37.61 14.03
CA PRO A 150 0.55 -38.18 12.70
C PRO A 150 -0.39 -37.48 11.70
N ALA A 151 0.13 -37.13 10.54
CA ALA A 151 -0.63 -36.54 9.45
C ALA A 151 -1.54 -37.61 8.81
N LYS A 152 -2.78 -37.23 8.53
CA LYS A 152 -3.80 -38.06 7.88
C LYS A 152 -3.97 -37.60 6.43
N ALA A 153 -4.46 -38.46 5.55
CA ALA A 153 -4.70 -38.11 4.13
C ALA A 153 -5.56 -36.83 3.93
N ILE A 154 -6.51 -36.58 4.86
CA ILE A 154 -7.33 -35.36 4.86
C ILE A 154 -6.50 -34.09 5.10
N ASP A 155 -5.41 -34.16 5.87
CA ASP A 155 -4.53 -33.01 6.14
C ASP A 155 -3.79 -32.59 4.86
N TYR A 156 -3.19 -33.57 4.16
CA TYR A 156 -2.54 -33.36 2.86
C TYR A 156 -3.50 -32.76 1.84
N SER A 157 -4.69 -33.35 1.70
CA SER A 157 -5.71 -32.89 0.75
C SER A 157 -6.21 -31.48 1.08
N ARG A 158 -6.42 -31.16 2.35
CA ARG A 158 -6.92 -29.85 2.79
C ARG A 158 -5.88 -28.75 2.58
N LEU A 159 -4.62 -29.02 2.92
CA LEU A 159 -3.52 -28.07 2.75
C LEU A 159 -3.05 -27.98 1.29
N GLY A 160 -3.39 -28.98 0.46
CA GLY A 160 -2.89 -29.08 -0.91
C GLY A 160 -1.40 -29.44 -0.97
N LEU A 161 -0.95 -30.25 -0.02
CA LEU A 161 0.43 -30.74 0.11
C LEU A 161 0.54 -32.18 -0.39
N PHE A 162 1.66 -32.49 -1.05
CA PHE A 162 1.94 -33.86 -1.51
C PHE A 162 2.69 -34.68 -0.47
N ASP A 163 3.60 -34.05 0.29
CA ASP A 163 4.42 -34.73 1.30
C ASP A 163 4.72 -33.81 2.50
N SER A 164 5.62 -32.85 2.33
CA SER A 164 5.94 -31.86 3.36
C SER A 164 5.61 -30.44 2.87
N GLY A 165 5.46 -29.52 3.82
CA GLY A 165 5.19 -28.12 3.51
C GLY A 165 4.52 -27.37 4.64
N THR A 166 4.34 -26.07 4.43
CA THR A 166 3.74 -25.16 5.41
C THR A 166 2.66 -24.31 4.76
N GLN A 167 1.54 -24.15 5.46
CA GLN A 167 0.48 -23.19 5.17
C GLN A 167 0.38 -22.18 6.31
N VAL A 168 0.43 -20.90 5.96
CA VAL A 168 0.15 -19.79 6.87
C VAL A 168 -1.15 -19.16 6.44
N THR A 169 -2.11 -19.06 7.35
CA THR A 169 -3.39 -18.38 7.13
C THR A 169 -3.50 -17.18 8.04
N ILE A 170 -3.86 -16.03 7.49
CA ILE A 170 -4.02 -14.76 8.20
C ILE A 170 -5.41 -14.22 7.90
N VAL A 171 -6.17 -13.96 8.96
CA VAL A 171 -7.40 -13.18 8.92
C VAL A 171 -7.02 -11.73 9.23
N ILE A 172 -7.11 -10.90 8.20
CA ILE A 172 -6.78 -9.49 8.26
C ILE A 172 -8.01 -8.75 8.76
N GLU A 173 -7.95 -8.26 10.00
CA GLU A 173 -9.05 -7.53 10.65
C GLU A 173 -8.57 -6.25 11.36
N ASN A 174 -7.26 -6.00 11.37
CA ASN A 174 -6.68 -4.79 11.94
C ASN A 174 -7.15 -3.55 11.15
N SER A 175 -7.89 -2.67 11.81
CA SER A 175 -8.47 -1.45 11.21
C SER A 175 -7.43 -0.44 10.70
N HIS A 176 -6.17 -0.57 11.12
CA HIS A 176 -5.06 0.26 10.66
C HIS A 176 -4.40 -0.25 9.37
N VAL A 177 -4.77 -1.45 8.91
CA VAL A 177 -4.24 -2.06 7.69
C VAL A 177 -5.09 -1.63 6.50
N ASN A 178 -4.43 -1.13 5.45
CA ASN A 178 -5.09 -0.91 4.18
C ASN A 178 -5.28 -2.25 3.44
N ILE A 179 -6.51 -2.53 3.00
CA ILE A 179 -6.86 -3.79 2.34
C ILE A 179 -6.80 -3.59 0.83
N SER A 180 -5.63 -3.88 0.26
CA SER A 180 -5.32 -3.74 -1.17
C SER A 180 -6.22 -4.60 -2.06
N HIS A 181 -6.49 -4.13 -3.27
CA HIS A 181 -7.20 -4.94 -4.26
C HIS A 181 -6.31 -6.07 -4.78
N TYR A 182 -6.92 -7.20 -5.21
CA TYR A 182 -6.18 -8.36 -5.73
C TYR A 182 -5.13 -7.98 -6.80
N ARG A 183 -5.49 -7.15 -7.79
CA ARG A 183 -4.55 -6.71 -8.84
C ARG A 183 -3.39 -5.88 -8.29
N SER A 184 -3.65 -5.05 -7.27
CA SER A 184 -2.59 -4.28 -6.59
C SER A 184 -1.65 -5.22 -5.84
N VAL A 185 -2.17 -6.25 -5.19
CA VAL A 185 -1.35 -7.28 -4.52
C VAL A 185 -0.48 -8.03 -5.54
N VAL A 186 -1.04 -8.44 -6.68
CA VAL A 186 -0.27 -9.07 -7.76
C VAL A 186 0.85 -8.16 -8.26
N GLN A 187 0.54 -6.88 -8.50
CA GLN A 187 1.53 -5.91 -8.97
C GLN A 187 2.62 -5.66 -7.93
N ALA A 188 2.24 -5.52 -6.67
CA ALA A 188 3.17 -5.33 -5.56
C ALA A 188 4.13 -6.51 -5.46
N VAL A 189 3.63 -7.76 -5.51
CA VAL A 189 4.48 -8.97 -5.51
C VAL A 189 5.41 -9.00 -6.71
N ALA A 190 4.91 -8.73 -7.92
CA ALA A 190 5.69 -8.76 -9.16
C ALA A 190 6.79 -7.68 -9.20
N ASN A 191 6.52 -6.50 -8.67
CA ASN A 191 7.44 -5.36 -8.70
C ASN A 191 8.36 -5.28 -7.49
N ASN A 192 8.09 -6.01 -6.42
CA ASN A 192 8.84 -5.88 -5.18
C ASN A 192 10.32 -6.25 -5.36
N ILE A 193 11.23 -5.34 -5.05
CA ILE A 193 12.68 -5.52 -5.20
C ILE A 193 13.20 -6.79 -4.52
N TYR A 194 12.63 -7.17 -3.37
CA TYR A 194 13.07 -8.33 -2.60
C TYR A 194 12.63 -9.65 -3.22
N LEU A 195 11.62 -9.62 -4.09
CA LEU A 195 11.05 -10.81 -4.72
C LEU A 195 11.56 -11.02 -6.14
N ARG A 196 12.07 -10.01 -6.84
CA ARG A 196 12.43 -10.11 -8.28
C ARG A 196 13.33 -11.30 -8.60
N ASP A 197 14.43 -11.48 -7.88
CA ASP A 197 15.36 -12.62 -8.09
C ASP A 197 14.68 -13.95 -7.73
N LEU A 198 13.97 -13.99 -6.60
CA LEU A 198 13.23 -15.17 -6.11
C LEU A 198 12.15 -15.63 -7.11
N LEU A 199 11.41 -14.71 -7.72
CA LEU A 199 10.37 -15.00 -8.70
C LEU A 199 10.93 -15.68 -9.97
N THR A 200 12.21 -15.52 -10.28
CA THR A 200 12.84 -16.22 -11.42
C THR A 200 13.13 -17.70 -11.14
N ARG A 201 13.18 -18.10 -9.86
CA ARG A 201 13.59 -19.44 -9.42
C ARG A 201 12.53 -20.19 -8.62
N ARG A 202 11.37 -19.57 -8.39
CA ARG A 202 10.20 -20.16 -7.73
C ARG A 202 8.96 -19.96 -8.59
N ASN A 203 8.06 -20.92 -8.54
CA ASN A 203 6.75 -20.81 -9.16
C ASN A 203 5.76 -20.23 -8.15
N VAL A 204 5.64 -18.89 -8.14
CA VAL A 204 4.71 -18.17 -7.27
C VAL A 204 3.39 -17.94 -8.00
N GLU A 205 2.30 -18.46 -7.44
CA GLU A 205 0.94 -18.31 -7.97
C GLU A 205 0.06 -17.53 -6.98
N LEU A 206 -0.67 -16.54 -7.47
CA LEU A 206 -1.67 -15.78 -6.72
C LEU A 206 -3.08 -16.13 -7.21
N LEU A 207 -3.93 -16.62 -6.32
CA LEU A 207 -5.32 -16.96 -6.55
C LEU A 207 -6.21 -15.91 -5.90
N HIS A 208 -7.09 -15.30 -6.69
CA HIS A 208 -8.17 -14.46 -6.19
C HIS A 208 -9.33 -15.37 -5.77
N LEU A 209 -9.68 -15.32 -4.49
CA LEU A 209 -10.86 -15.96 -3.98
C LEU A 209 -12.00 -14.96 -3.86
N GLN A 210 -13.21 -15.44 -4.09
CA GLN A 210 -14.44 -14.77 -3.73
C GLN A 210 -15.42 -15.82 -3.23
N HIS A 211 -15.88 -15.69 -1.99
CA HIS A 211 -16.73 -16.67 -1.31
C HIS A 211 -16.10 -18.06 -1.26
N GLY A 212 -14.80 -18.13 -0.95
CA GLY A 212 -14.02 -19.38 -0.93
C GLY A 212 -13.83 -20.07 -2.29
N LYS A 213 -14.33 -19.48 -3.38
CA LYS A 213 -14.15 -19.99 -4.75
C LYS A 213 -13.07 -19.21 -5.47
N GLU A 214 -12.22 -19.92 -6.20
CA GLU A 214 -11.22 -19.31 -7.09
C GLU A 214 -11.95 -18.65 -8.28
N ILE A 215 -11.78 -17.34 -8.43
CA ILE A 215 -12.36 -16.56 -9.53
C ILE A 215 -11.32 -16.04 -10.52
N GLU A 216 -10.08 -15.85 -10.07
CA GLU A 216 -8.96 -15.46 -10.92
C GLU A 216 -7.69 -16.16 -10.44
N ARG A 217 -6.82 -16.53 -11.38
CA ARG A 217 -5.49 -17.07 -11.11
C ARG A 217 -4.45 -16.29 -11.90
N ARG A 218 -3.37 -15.92 -11.23
CA ARG A 218 -2.16 -15.33 -11.83
C ARG A 218 -0.96 -16.15 -11.42
N GLY A 219 -0.16 -16.60 -12.37
CA GLY A 219 0.97 -17.48 -12.10
C GLY A 219 1.59 -18.05 -13.38
N PRO A 220 2.92 -18.24 -13.43
CA PRO A 220 3.88 -17.75 -12.44
C PRO A 220 3.92 -16.21 -12.44
N VAL A 221 3.95 -15.61 -11.27
CA VAL A 221 4.17 -14.17 -11.13
C VAL A 221 5.64 -13.89 -11.39
N LEU A 222 5.92 -12.99 -12.32
CA LEU A 222 7.27 -12.65 -12.76
C LEU A 222 7.43 -11.14 -12.79
N HIS A 223 8.64 -10.68 -12.48
CA HIS A 223 9.03 -9.31 -12.74
C HIS A 223 9.37 -9.16 -14.22
N GLU A 224 8.69 -8.24 -14.91
CA GLU A 224 9.05 -7.88 -16.29
C GLU A 224 10.06 -6.73 -16.27
N GLU A 225 11.29 -7.02 -16.67
CA GLU A 225 12.32 -6.00 -16.82
C GLU A 225 11.99 -5.09 -18.03
N LEU A 226 12.09 -3.77 -17.84
CA LEU A 226 11.85 -2.80 -18.90
C LEU A 226 12.93 -2.86 -19.99
N PRO A 227 12.61 -2.55 -21.26
CA PRO A 227 13.59 -2.45 -22.32
C PRO A 227 14.73 -1.49 -21.95
N ALA A 228 15.97 -1.96 -22.07
CA ALA A 228 17.12 -1.22 -21.57
C ALA A 228 18.38 -1.42 -22.41
N ILE A 229 19.27 -0.44 -22.31
CA ILE A 229 20.61 -0.45 -22.87
C ILE A 229 21.58 -0.83 -21.76
N LEU A 230 22.39 -1.86 -22.00
CA LEU A 230 23.47 -2.24 -21.10
C LEU A 230 24.58 -1.18 -21.13
N LEU A 231 24.89 -0.58 -19.98
CA LEU A 231 25.94 0.43 -19.83
C LEU A 231 27.24 -0.16 -19.29
N LEU A 232 27.14 -1.05 -18.30
CA LEU A 232 28.27 -1.73 -17.64
C LEU A 232 27.90 -3.19 -17.37
N GLY A 233 28.82 -4.12 -17.63
CA GLY A 233 28.57 -5.56 -17.48
C GLY A 233 28.17 -6.27 -18.79
N PRO A 234 27.46 -7.41 -18.73
CA PRO A 234 26.96 -8.05 -17.51
C PRO A 234 28.10 -8.50 -16.58
N ASP A 235 27.83 -8.51 -15.28
CA ASP A 235 28.73 -8.98 -14.23
C ASP A 235 30.16 -8.43 -14.30
N GLN A 236 30.30 -7.12 -14.53
CA GLN A 236 31.59 -6.46 -14.51
C GLN A 236 32.24 -6.66 -13.15
N ALA A 237 33.42 -7.27 -13.13
CA ALA A 237 34.18 -7.49 -11.90
C ALA A 237 34.65 -6.15 -11.30
N GLY A 238 34.49 -6.04 -9.98
CA GLY A 238 35.01 -4.99 -9.13
C GLY A 238 35.49 -5.56 -7.80
N SER A 239 36.20 -4.76 -7.02
CA SER A 239 36.65 -5.14 -5.68
C SER A 239 36.76 -3.93 -4.76
N PHE A 240 36.75 -4.18 -3.45
CA PHE A 240 37.00 -3.17 -2.42
C PHE A 240 37.92 -3.75 -1.34
N ILE A 241 38.61 -2.86 -0.63
CA ILE A 241 39.54 -3.23 0.43
C ILE A 241 38.91 -2.90 1.79
N TYR A 242 38.91 -3.87 2.70
CA TYR A 242 38.54 -3.68 4.10
C TYR A 242 39.54 -4.42 4.99
N GLN A 243 40.11 -3.72 5.98
CA GLN A 243 41.14 -4.29 6.88
C GLN A 243 42.27 -5.00 6.14
N GLN A 244 42.80 -4.37 5.07
CA GLN A 244 43.88 -4.92 4.22
C GLN A 244 43.54 -6.20 3.45
N GLN A 245 42.27 -6.64 3.47
CA GLN A 245 41.79 -7.75 2.66
C GLN A 245 40.94 -7.22 1.51
N GLU A 246 41.12 -7.81 0.33
CA GLU A 246 40.33 -7.52 -0.87
C GLU A 246 39.08 -8.41 -0.93
N TYR A 247 37.95 -7.81 -1.29
CA TYR A 247 36.66 -8.47 -1.41
C TYR A 247 36.08 -8.22 -2.82
N PRO A 248 35.80 -9.26 -3.60
CA PRO A 248 35.27 -9.12 -4.96
C PRO A 248 33.75 -8.90 -4.97
N PHE A 249 33.27 -8.21 -6.00
CA PHE A 249 31.85 -8.11 -6.37
C PHE A 249 31.69 -8.06 -7.90
N THR A 250 30.48 -8.31 -8.40
CA THR A 250 30.12 -8.09 -9.82
C THR A 250 29.03 -7.04 -9.94
N LEU A 251 29.02 -6.29 -11.05
CA LEU A 251 28.09 -5.20 -11.27
C LEU A 251 27.56 -5.22 -12.71
N THR A 252 26.24 -5.09 -12.84
CA THR A 252 25.56 -4.85 -14.11
C THR A 252 24.79 -3.54 -14.00
N LEU A 253 25.05 -2.57 -14.88
CA LEU A 253 24.32 -1.30 -14.95
C LEU A 253 23.64 -1.20 -16.31
N LYS A 254 22.36 -0.84 -16.29
CA LYS A 254 21.50 -0.68 -17.45
C LYS A 254 20.85 0.71 -17.41
N ARG A 255 20.44 1.17 -18.59
CA ARG A 255 19.65 2.40 -18.78
C ARG A 255 18.34 2.06 -19.46
N ALA A 256 17.23 2.42 -18.85
CA ALA A 256 15.90 2.27 -19.43
C ALA A 256 15.77 3.05 -20.75
N GLN A 257 15.02 2.49 -21.70
CA GLN A 257 14.74 3.12 -22.98
C GLN A 257 13.43 3.90 -22.89
N ASN A 258 13.49 5.21 -23.16
CA ASN A 258 12.33 6.09 -23.36
C ASN A 258 11.30 6.12 -22.21
N VAL A 259 11.71 5.76 -20.99
CA VAL A 259 10.82 5.78 -19.81
C VAL A 259 11.64 6.10 -18.56
N GLU A 260 11.06 6.94 -17.69
CA GLU A 260 11.58 7.18 -16.34
C GLU A 260 11.16 6.05 -15.40
N LEU A 261 12.04 5.69 -14.49
CA LEU A 261 11.82 4.60 -13.54
C LEU A 261 11.16 5.11 -12.25
N THR A 262 10.46 4.23 -11.57
CA THR A 262 9.93 4.48 -10.23
C THR A 262 11.09 4.58 -9.25
N LEU A 263 11.23 5.73 -8.59
CA LEU A 263 12.43 6.09 -7.82
C LEU A 263 12.40 5.63 -6.35
N LYS A 264 11.22 5.33 -5.79
CA LYS A 264 11.04 5.12 -4.35
C LYS A 264 10.10 3.95 -4.05
N GLY A 265 10.19 3.47 -2.81
CA GLY A 265 9.39 2.36 -2.28
C GLY A 265 9.95 1.00 -2.69
N ASP A 266 9.39 -0.07 -2.11
CA ASP A 266 9.85 -1.44 -2.37
C ASP A 266 9.53 -1.91 -3.80
N GLU A 267 8.70 -1.17 -4.54
CA GLU A 267 8.39 -1.42 -5.95
C GLU A 267 9.29 -0.63 -6.92
N ARG A 268 10.28 0.12 -6.41
CA ARG A 268 11.16 0.99 -7.22
C ARG A 268 11.80 0.22 -8.38
N THR A 269 11.66 0.70 -9.60
CA THR A 269 12.31 0.10 -10.79
C THR A 269 13.67 0.72 -11.08
N ASN A 270 13.99 1.81 -10.39
CA ASN A 270 15.28 2.47 -10.38
C ASN A 270 16.26 1.86 -9.38
N GLY A 271 17.56 1.87 -9.68
CA GLY A 271 18.63 1.56 -8.75
C GLY A 271 19.30 0.20 -8.94
N LEU A 272 20.37 -0.05 -8.18
CA LEU A 272 21.09 -1.32 -8.18
C LEU A 272 20.50 -2.23 -7.10
N ILE A 273 19.94 -3.37 -7.52
CA ILE A 273 19.55 -4.43 -6.60
C ILE A 273 20.83 -5.06 -6.04
N ILE A 274 21.03 -4.94 -4.74
CA ILE A 274 22.19 -5.47 -4.02
C ILE A 274 21.88 -6.89 -3.58
N LEU A 275 22.62 -7.82 -4.15
CA LEU A 275 22.46 -9.25 -3.98
C LEU A 275 23.67 -9.83 -3.25
N SER A 276 23.41 -10.78 -2.36
CA SER A 276 24.43 -11.60 -1.74
C SER A 276 23.88 -13.02 -1.69
N ASP A 277 24.55 -13.94 -2.39
CA ASP A 277 24.01 -15.27 -2.68
C ASP A 277 22.59 -15.18 -3.28
N MET A 278 21.59 -15.75 -2.61
CA MET A 278 20.18 -15.74 -3.02
C MET A 278 19.35 -14.59 -2.42
N ALA A 279 19.95 -13.75 -1.57
CA ALA A 279 19.24 -12.70 -0.84
C ALA A 279 19.41 -11.33 -1.50
N VAL A 280 18.28 -10.65 -1.71
CA VAL A 280 18.25 -9.21 -1.98
C VAL A 280 18.35 -8.48 -0.65
N LEU A 281 19.38 -7.65 -0.48
CA LEU A 281 19.64 -6.91 0.74
C LEU A 281 19.11 -5.48 0.69
N ASP A 282 19.12 -4.85 -0.48
CA ASP A 282 18.77 -3.44 -0.66
C ASP A 282 18.63 -3.08 -2.16
N CYS A 283 18.10 -1.90 -2.50
CA CYS A 283 18.06 -1.33 -3.84
C CYS A 283 18.35 0.19 -3.82
N GLN A 284 19.53 0.58 -4.30
CA GLN A 284 20.02 1.96 -4.24
C GLN A 284 21.09 2.26 -5.31
N LEU A 285 21.49 3.53 -5.41
CA LEU A 285 22.58 4.06 -6.26
C LEU A 285 23.71 4.70 -5.45
N PHE A 286 23.79 4.40 -4.15
CA PHE A 286 24.87 4.84 -3.25
C PHE A 286 25.06 6.37 -3.30
N ASP A 287 26.26 6.86 -3.63
CA ASP A 287 26.55 8.30 -3.66
C ASP A 287 25.72 9.06 -4.71
N TYR A 288 25.12 8.35 -5.66
CA TYR A 288 24.30 8.91 -6.73
C TYR A 288 22.79 8.81 -6.47
N GLU A 289 22.37 8.38 -5.28
CA GLU A 289 20.95 8.32 -4.94
C GLU A 289 20.28 9.71 -5.11
N ASN A 290 19.13 9.75 -5.77
CA ASN A 290 18.34 10.96 -6.04
C ASN A 290 19.08 12.07 -6.84
N GLN A 291 20.11 11.75 -7.64
CA GLN A 291 20.73 12.71 -8.54
C GLN A 291 20.09 12.71 -9.94
N VAL A 292 20.14 13.85 -10.63
CA VAL A 292 19.66 13.96 -12.04
C VAL A 292 20.37 12.92 -12.92
N GLY A 293 19.63 12.33 -13.86
CA GLY A 293 20.10 11.29 -14.77
C GLY A 293 20.02 9.90 -14.16
N THR A 294 19.87 9.80 -12.84
CA THR A 294 19.70 8.49 -12.21
C THR A 294 18.35 7.89 -12.48
N GLU A 295 17.33 8.66 -12.85
CA GLU A 295 15.93 8.22 -13.05
C GLU A 295 15.78 7.18 -14.15
N TYR A 296 16.82 7.00 -14.97
CA TYR A 296 16.86 6.04 -16.06
C TYR A 296 17.74 4.83 -15.75
N LEU A 297 18.45 4.82 -14.62
CA LEU A 297 19.48 3.85 -14.30
C LEU A 297 18.97 2.77 -13.34
N PHE A 298 19.29 1.53 -13.67
CA PHE A 298 18.99 0.39 -12.83
C PHE A 298 19.96 -0.75 -13.12
N GLY A 299 19.98 -1.75 -12.24
CA GLY A 299 20.83 -2.92 -12.47
C GLY A 299 20.99 -3.77 -11.23
N THR A 300 22.11 -4.47 -11.15
CA THR A 300 22.40 -5.41 -10.07
C THR A 300 23.85 -5.27 -9.62
N VAL A 301 24.09 -5.50 -8.33
CA VAL A 301 25.43 -5.69 -7.78
C VAL A 301 25.42 -6.94 -6.90
N ARG A 302 26.35 -7.88 -7.14
CA ARG A 302 26.44 -9.15 -6.40
C ARG A 302 27.72 -9.16 -5.56
N CYS A 303 27.59 -9.32 -4.25
CA CYS A 303 28.71 -9.37 -3.31
C CYS A 303 28.46 -10.44 -2.24
N ALA A 304 29.09 -11.62 -2.38
CA ALA A 304 28.93 -12.75 -1.45
C ALA A 304 29.38 -12.40 -0.01
N ALA A 305 30.40 -11.55 0.11
CA ALA A 305 30.96 -11.17 1.40
C ALA A 305 29.97 -10.45 2.34
N LEU A 306 28.92 -9.82 1.81
CA LEU A 306 27.92 -9.12 2.64
C LEU A 306 27.20 -10.08 3.60
N LEU A 307 26.69 -11.21 3.10
CA LEU A 307 26.06 -12.22 3.97
C LEU A 307 27.07 -12.95 4.84
N GLU A 308 28.29 -13.23 4.35
CA GLU A 308 29.33 -13.86 5.16
C GLU A 308 29.67 -13.02 6.40
N LYS A 309 29.84 -11.70 6.21
CA LYS A 309 30.11 -10.76 7.32
C LYS A 309 28.92 -10.56 8.22
N LEU A 310 27.70 -10.54 7.67
CA LEU A 310 26.48 -10.55 8.47
C LEU A 310 26.44 -11.80 9.38
N GLY A 311 26.73 -12.99 8.84
CA GLY A 311 26.82 -14.23 9.59
C GLY A 311 27.89 -14.24 10.70
N GLN A 312 28.92 -13.43 10.57
CA GLN A 312 29.95 -13.21 11.60
C GLN A 312 29.53 -12.20 12.68
N GLY A 313 28.29 -11.70 12.63
CA GLY A 313 27.75 -10.75 13.59
C GLY A 313 28.02 -9.28 13.25
N MET A 314 28.55 -8.96 12.06
CA MET A 314 28.70 -7.56 11.65
C MET A 314 27.34 -6.95 11.30
N ALA A 315 27.11 -5.70 11.70
CA ALA A 315 25.89 -4.96 11.41
C ALA A 315 25.88 -4.46 9.95
N ILE A 316 25.77 -5.37 8.98
CA ILE A 316 25.74 -5.07 7.54
C ILE A 316 24.39 -4.49 7.09
N ILE A 317 23.29 -4.88 7.74
CA ILE A 317 21.92 -4.39 7.50
C ILE A 317 21.54 -3.46 8.67
N SER A 318 20.70 -2.45 8.43
CA SER A 318 20.17 -1.59 9.49
C SER A 318 19.35 -2.37 10.52
N ASP A 319 19.26 -1.87 11.74
CA ASP A 319 18.46 -2.49 12.81
C ASP A 319 16.96 -2.53 12.42
N GLU A 320 16.52 -1.56 11.64
CA GLU A 320 15.17 -1.45 11.08
C GLU A 320 14.92 -2.38 9.87
N ARG A 321 15.98 -3.00 9.31
CA ARG A 321 15.94 -3.86 8.11
C ARG A 321 15.42 -3.18 6.84
N GLU A 322 15.67 -1.90 6.73
CA GLU A 322 15.28 -1.08 5.57
C GLU A 322 16.41 -0.94 4.53
N GLY A 323 17.50 -1.73 4.66
CA GLY A 323 18.61 -1.72 3.71
C GLY A 323 19.98 -1.89 4.38
N LEU A 324 21.04 -1.56 3.65
CA LEU A 324 22.41 -1.62 4.14
C LEU A 324 22.67 -0.59 5.25
N ASN A 325 23.49 -0.97 6.24
CA ASN A 325 23.91 -0.07 7.31
C ASN A 325 25.16 0.73 6.90
N HIS A 326 24.93 1.91 6.33
CA HIS A 326 26.01 2.81 5.88
C HIS A 326 26.96 3.30 6.98
N LYS A 327 26.60 3.16 8.26
CA LYS A 327 27.49 3.53 9.38
C LYS A 327 28.61 2.51 9.60
N HIS A 328 28.49 1.31 9.04
CA HIS A 328 29.50 0.27 9.20
C HIS A 328 30.60 0.41 8.15
N ALA A 329 31.86 0.49 8.57
CA ALA A 329 33.01 0.73 7.68
C ALA A 329 33.16 -0.28 6.53
N PHE A 330 32.71 -1.53 6.71
CA PHE A 330 32.67 -2.53 5.63
C PHE A 330 31.70 -2.14 4.52
N VAL A 331 30.50 -1.69 4.90
CA VAL A 331 29.44 -1.26 3.98
C VAL A 331 29.83 0.04 3.28
N GLU A 332 30.46 0.96 4.01
CA GLU A 332 30.99 2.20 3.45
C GLU A 332 32.04 1.93 2.37
N ALA A 333 33.02 1.06 2.63
CA ALA A 333 34.05 0.70 1.66
C ALA A 333 33.47 0.04 0.40
N PHE A 334 32.49 -0.85 0.57
CA PHE A 334 31.74 -1.44 -0.53
C PHE A 334 30.97 -0.38 -1.35
N SER A 335 30.23 0.51 -0.66
CA SER A 335 29.45 1.59 -1.28
C SER A 335 30.32 2.50 -2.14
N GLN A 336 31.46 2.95 -1.60
CA GLN A 336 32.40 3.82 -2.32
C GLN A 336 32.98 3.15 -3.58
N ALA A 337 33.29 1.85 -3.50
CA ALA A 337 33.81 1.11 -4.65
C ALA A 337 32.77 0.98 -5.77
N VAL A 338 31.52 0.70 -5.41
CA VAL A 338 30.41 0.63 -6.37
C VAL A 338 30.12 2.00 -7.00
N SER A 339 30.01 3.05 -6.17
CA SER A 339 29.86 4.44 -6.64
C SER A 339 30.92 4.80 -7.68
N LYS A 340 32.19 4.50 -7.39
CA LYS A 340 33.30 4.80 -8.30
C LYS A 340 33.15 4.13 -9.67
N MET A 341 32.58 2.92 -9.74
CA MET A 341 32.36 2.21 -10.99
C MET A 341 31.22 2.80 -11.82
N ILE A 342 30.13 3.25 -11.18
CA ILE A 342 28.97 3.81 -11.89
C ILE A 342 29.12 5.30 -12.23
N ALA A 343 30.05 6.00 -11.57
CA ALA A 343 30.29 7.44 -11.74
C ALA A 343 30.33 7.94 -13.20
N PRO A 344 31.10 7.31 -14.12
CA PRO A 344 31.21 7.81 -15.49
C PRO A 344 29.87 7.76 -16.25
N TYR A 345 29.03 6.80 -15.92
CA TYR A 345 27.74 6.57 -16.58
C TYR A 345 26.67 7.53 -16.09
N VAL A 346 26.66 7.83 -14.79
CA VAL A 346 25.78 8.85 -14.21
C VAL A 346 26.11 10.22 -14.79
N LEU A 347 27.40 10.59 -14.81
CA LEU A 347 27.85 11.87 -15.37
C LEU A 347 27.52 11.99 -16.87
N ALA A 348 27.70 10.93 -17.65
CA ALA A 348 27.32 10.93 -19.06
C ALA A 348 25.81 11.14 -19.26
N GLU A 349 24.98 10.59 -18.39
CA GLU A 349 23.53 10.78 -18.46
C GLU A 349 23.11 12.21 -18.09
N GLN A 350 23.74 12.79 -17.07
CA GLN A 350 23.56 14.20 -16.70
C GLN A 350 23.88 15.14 -17.86
N GLU A 351 24.99 14.90 -18.58
CA GLU A 351 25.34 15.72 -19.74
C GLU A 351 24.36 15.57 -20.91
N LYS A 352 23.84 14.36 -21.19
CA LYS A 352 22.81 14.17 -22.22
C LYS A 352 21.54 14.97 -21.93
N LEU A 353 21.07 14.93 -20.68
CA LEU A 353 19.85 15.63 -20.28
C LEU A 353 20.01 17.16 -20.38
N LYS A 354 21.17 17.70 -20.03
CA LYS A 354 21.49 19.13 -20.23
C LYS A 354 21.36 19.60 -21.69
N HIS A 355 21.54 18.70 -22.66
CA HIS A 355 21.43 19.02 -24.09
C HIS A 355 20.01 18.88 -24.65
N LEU A 356 19.19 17.97 -24.09
CA LEU A 356 17.81 17.70 -24.53
C LEU A 356 16.81 18.79 -24.12
N GLU A 357 17.00 19.41 -22.95
CA GLU A 357 16.11 20.47 -22.42
C GLU A 357 15.99 21.72 -23.31
N ARG A 358 16.91 21.94 -24.26
CA ARG A 358 16.89 23.14 -25.13
C ARG A 358 15.97 23.03 -26.35
N ALA A 359 15.37 21.87 -26.64
CA ALA A 359 14.81 21.60 -27.98
C ALA A 359 13.27 21.49 -28.07
N THR A 360 12.50 21.32 -27.00
CA THR A 360 11.08 20.90 -27.18
C THR A 360 10.11 21.32 -26.06
N THR A 361 9.38 22.44 -26.20
CA THR A 361 8.17 22.69 -25.36
C THR A 361 7.17 23.73 -25.90
N SER A 362 5.85 23.45 -25.79
CA SER A 362 4.86 24.33 -25.09
C SER A 362 3.42 23.77 -24.89
N GLY A 363 3.07 22.58 -25.39
CA GLY A 363 1.69 22.04 -25.25
C GLY A 363 1.43 21.01 -24.14
N ARG A 364 2.48 20.40 -23.57
CA ARG A 364 2.40 19.18 -22.74
C ARG A 364 2.15 19.45 -21.25
N THR A 365 2.63 20.58 -20.75
CA THR A 365 2.65 20.94 -19.33
C THR A 365 1.25 21.30 -18.79
N GLY A 366 0.32 21.77 -19.64
CA GLY A 366 -1.04 22.15 -19.22
C GLY A 366 -1.92 20.97 -18.79
N HIS A 367 -2.00 19.92 -19.61
CA HIS A 367 -2.81 18.72 -19.32
C HIS A 367 -2.32 17.94 -18.09
N MET A 368 -1.02 18.00 -17.84
CA MET A 368 -0.36 17.33 -16.71
C MET A 368 -0.78 17.93 -15.36
N ILE A 369 -0.87 19.27 -15.29
CA ILE A 369 -1.29 19.98 -14.08
C ILE A 369 -2.77 19.73 -13.77
N GLU A 370 -3.62 19.70 -14.79
CA GLU A 370 -5.05 19.40 -14.64
C GLU A 370 -5.28 18.00 -14.06
N HIS A 371 -4.58 16.99 -14.58
CA HIS A 371 -4.67 15.62 -14.08
C HIS A 371 -4.18 15.49 -12.63
N LEU A 372 -3.10 16.19 -12.27
CA LEU A 372 -2.61 16.23 -10.89
C LEU A 372 -3.64 16.83 -9.92
N LEU A 373 -4.24 17.97 -10.26
CA LEU A 373 -5.21 18.64 -9.39
C LEU A 373 -6.48 17.80 -9.19
N GLN A 374 -6.95 17.13 -10.24
CA GLN A 374 -8.06 16.18 -10.15
C GLN A 374 -7.72 15.00 -9.25
N ARG A 375 -6.52 14.44 -9.39
CA ARG A 375 -6.01 13.33 -8.57
C ARG A 375 -5.93 13.71 -7.08
N MET A 376 -5.39 14.89 -6.78
CA MET A 376 -5.27 15.36 -5.39
C MET A 376 -6.61 15.73 -4.77
N SER A 377 -7.56 16.24 -5.56
CA SER A 377 -8.95 16.44 -5.11
C SER A 377 -9.61 15.11 -4.73
N ARG A 378 -9.36 14.06 -5.52
CA ARG A 378 -9.84 12.71 -5.23
C ARG A 378 -9.19 12.12 -3.97
N ALA A 379 -7.89 12.30 -3.77
CA ALA A 379 -7.17 11.82 -2.58
C ALA A 379 -7.65 12.52 -1.30
N ALA A 380 -7.93 13.84 -1.36
CA ALA A 380 -8.50 14.58 -0.24
C ALA A 380 -9.81 13.93 0.25
N ILE A 381 -10.64 13.44 -0.67
CA ILE A 381 -11.95 12.84 -0.35
C ILE A 381 -11.81 11.36 0.02
N GLN A 382 -11.11 10.57 -0.78
CA GLN A 382 -11.06 9.10 -0.64
C GLN A 382 -10.13 8.66 0.49
N ASP A 383 -9.01 9.35 0.65
CA ASP A 383 -7.94 8.91 1.55
C ASP A 383 -7.96 9.69 2.87
N LEU A 384 -8.38 10.97 2.84
CA LEU A 384 -8.38 11.85 4.01
C LEU A 384 -9.81 12.18 4.50
N GLY A 385 -10.83 11.92 3.69
CA GLY A 385 -12.23 12.24 3.98
C GLY A 385 -12.45 13.73 4.24
N ILE A 386 -11.70 14.60 3.56
CA ILE A 386 -11.85 16.05 3.57
C ILE A 386 -12.97 16.41 2.58
N VAL A 387 -13.96 17.17 3.04
CA VAL A 387 -15.15 17.52 2.26
C VAL A 387 -15.37 19.03 2.36
N LEU A 388 -15.60 19.70 1.22
CA LEU A 388 -15.92 21.12 1.16
C LEU A 388 -17.41 21.35 0.86
N PRO A 389 -18.03 22.42 1.43
CA PRO A 389 -19.37 22.86 1.02
C PRO A 389 -19.36 23.29 -0.46
N PRO A 390 -20.51 23.44 -1.15
CA PRO A 390 -20.57 23.98 -2.52
C PRO A 390 -20.08 25.43 -2.61
N ALA A 391 -19.66 25.88 -3.80
CA ALA A 391 -19.08 27.22 -4.00
C ALA A 391 -20.11 28.36 -3.82
N SER A 392 -21.40 28.07 -3.96
CA SER A 392 -22.50 29.02 -3.73
C SER A 392 -22.59 29.53 -2.29
N ASP A 393 -22.03 28.79 -1.33
CA ASP A 393 -22.16 29.10 0.10
C ASP A 393 -21.03 30.01 0.62
N LEU A 394 -20.05 30.35 -0.23
CA LEU A 394 -18.93 31.25 0.12
C LEU A 394 -19.31 32.74 0.04
N GLU A 395 -20.37 33.09 -0.69
CA GLU A 395 -20.85 34.49 -0.77
C GLU A 395 -21.66 34.90 0.47
N ALA A 396 -22.19 33.94 1.23
CA ALA A 396 -22.92 34.20 2.47
C ALA A 396 -21.96 34.07 3.67
N GLY A 397 -21.17 35.11 3.91
CA GLY A 397 -20.28 35.22 5.06
C GLY A 397 -21.00 35.09 6.40
N ALA A 398 -21.20 33.87 6.89
CA ALA A 398 -21.65 33.54 8.23
C ALA A 398 -21.25 32.11 8.59
N PHE A 399 -20.10 31.95 9.25
CA PHE A 399 -19.82 30.74 10.04
C PHE A 399 -20.80 30.70 11.22
N VAL A 400 -21.88 29.94 11.09
CA VAL A 400 -22.71 29.52 12.21
C VAL A 400 -22.59 28.00 12.32
N GLU A 401 -22.03 27.54 13.44
CA GLU A 401 -22.09 26.15 13.88
C GLU A 401 -23.56 25.73 14.07
N LYS A 402 -24.14 25.14 13.03
CA LYS A 402 -25.23 24.19 13.13
C LYS A 402 -25.06 23.17 12.02
N GLU A 403 -24.74 21.94 12.40
CA GLU A 403 -24.72 20.79 11.50
C GLU A 403 -26.07 20.70 10.78
N LEU A 404 -26.06 20.96 9.47
CA LEU A 404 -27.22 20.74 8.60
C LEU A 404 -27.10 19.34 7.97
N PRO A 405 -28.19 18.57 7.88
CA PRO A 405 -28.19 17.23 7.30
C PRO A 405 -27.94 17.28 5.78
N ALA A 406 -27.28 16.24 5.26
CA ALA A 406 -27.01 16.08 3.83
C ALA A 406 -28.26 16.27 2.96
N ALA A 407 -28.10 16.96 1.82
CA ALA A 407 -29.16 17.13 0.83
C ALA A 407 -29.73 15.79 0.33
N LEU A 408 -28.89 14.76 0.15
CA LEU A 408 -29.28 13.46 -0.40
C LEU A 408 -28.35 12.35 0.13
N ARG A 409 -28.87 11.34 0.84
CA ARG A 409 -28.06 10.23 1.38
C ARG A 409 -28.86 8.97 1.72
N PHE A 410 -28.28 7.78 1.60
CA PHE A 410 -28.89 6.59 2.19
C PHE A 410 -28.65 6.52 3.71
N THR A 411 -29.54 5.86 4.45
CA THR A 411 -29.37 5.63 5.90
C THR A 411 -28.14 4.77 6.21
N THR A 412 -27.76 3.87 5.30
CA THR A 412 -26.47 3.17 5.25
C THR A 412 -26.07 2.96 3.79
N PRO A 413 -24.79 3.10 3.43
CA PRO A 413 -24.32 2.89 2.06
C PRO A 413 -24.21 1.40 1.68
N PHE A 414 -24.36 0.48 2.65
CA PHE A 414 -24.29 -0.96 2.39
C PHE A 414 -25.25 -1.78 3.27
N TYR A 415 -25.86 -2.80 2.68
CA TYR A 415 -26.73 -3.77 3.34
C TYR A 415 -26.22 -5.21 3.11
N TYR A 416 -25.76 -5.88 4.17
CA TYR A 416 -25.45 -7.32 4.17
C TYR A 416 -26.59 -8.09 4.85
N ARG A 417 -27.33 -8.92 4.13
CA ARG A 417 -28.57 -9.54 4.63
C ARG A 417 -28.65 -11.02 4.34
N LYS A 418 -29.40 -11.73 5.19
CA LYS A 418 -29.63 -13.16 5.05
C LYS A 418 -30.64 -13.42 3.92
N VAL A 419 -30.49 -14.55 3.24
CA VAL A 419 -31.44 -15.03 2.23
C VAL A 419 -32.87 -15.06 2.77
N ASN A 420 -33.84 -14.68 1.94
CA ASN A 420 -35.29 -14.61 2.25
C ASN A 420 -35.64 -13.68 3.43
N HIS A 421 -34.75 -12.74 3.80
CA HIS A 421 -35.01 -11.77 4.85
C HIS A 421 -35.33 -10.40 4.24
N THR A 422 -36.57 -9.95 4.41
CA THR A 422 -37.01 -8.62 3.98
C THR A 422 -36.34 -7.51 4.80
N PHE A 423 -35.89 -6.44 4.14
CA PHE A 423 -35.33 -5.26 4.81
C PHE A 423 -35.67 -3.98 4.05
N HIS A 424 -35.54 -2.83 4.73
CA HIS A 424 -35.81 -1.53 4.14
C HIS A 424 -34.51 -0.81 3.80
N VAL A 425 -34.44 -0.30 2.57
CA VAL A 425 -33.44 0.67 2.14
C VAL A 425 -34.09 2.04 2.15
N ALA A 426 -33.51 2.97 2.91
CA ALA A 426 -34.05 4.31 3.05
C ALA A 426 -33.07 5.36 2.52
N LEU A 427 -33.54 6.21 1.62
CA LEU A 427 -32.89 7.43 1.17
C LEU A 427 -33.48 8.61 1.95
N LEU A 428 -32.61 9.32 2.65
CA LEU A 428 -32.91 10.59 3.29
C LEU A 428 -32.58 11.71 2.31
N LEU A 429 -33.41 12.74 2.29
CA LEU A 429 -33.24 13.90 1.45
C LEU A 429 -33.71 15.16 2.16
N ASP A 430 -33.15 16.31 1.79
CA ASP A 430 -33.62 17.62 2.20
C ASP A 430 -34.11 18.39 0.98
N PRO A 431 -35.44 18.40 0.71
CA PRO A 431 -36.01 19.08 -0.44
C PRO A 431 -35.66 20.58 -0.53
N SER A 432 -35.34 21.22 0.59
CA SER A 432 -34.98 22.65 0.63
C SER A 432 -33.61 22.98 0.00
N GLN A 433 -32.80 21.95 -0.27
CA GLN A 433 -31.46 22.08 -0.86
C GLN A 433 -31.43 21.83 -2.37
N PHE A 434 -32.59 21.55 -2.99
CA PHE A 434 -32.73 21.27 -4.42
C PHE A 434 -33.43 22.42 -5.15
N SER A 435 -33.21 22.53 -6.47
CA SER A 435 -33.96 23.48 -7.29
C SER A 435 -35.29 22.87 -7.74
N ASP A 436 -36.38 23.65 -7.75
CA ASP A 436 -37.73 23.17 -8.12
C ASP A 436 -37.84 22.55 -9.53
N ASP A 437 -36.91 22.91 -10.42
CA ASP A 437 -36.82 22.41 -11.80
C ASP A 437 -35.99 21.11 -11.93
N GLU A 438 -35.37 20.62 -10.85
CA GLU A 438 -34.58 19.39 -10.86
C GLU A 438 -35.46 18.13 -10.74
N VAL A 439 -34.88 16.99 -11.13
CA VAL A 439 -35.52 15.68 -11.05
C VAL A 439 -34.61 14.74 -10.26
N LEU A 440 -35.17 14.14 -9.21
CA LEU A 440 -34.54 13.04 -8.49
C LEU A 440 -34.66 11.77 -9.33
N THR A 441 -33.54 11.31 -9.84
CA THR A 441 -33.42 10.14 -10.71
C THR A 441 -32.82 8.97 -9.94
N PHE A 442 -33.28 7.76 -10.26
CA PHE A 442 -32.80 6.53 -9.66
C PHE A 442 -32.27 5.57 -10.72
N ASN A 443 -31.02 5.12 -10.57
CA ASN A 443 -30.44 4.07 -11.39
C ASN A 443 -30.12 2.88 -10.49
N TYR A 444 -30.75 1.73 -10.73
CA TYR A 444 -30.51 0.54 -9.93
C TYR A 444 -30.24 -0.67 -10.81
N VAL A 445 -29.38 -1.56 -10.32
CA VAL A 445 -29.04 -2.84 -10.94
C VAL A 445 -29.31 -3.90 -9.89
N LEU A 446 -30.39 -4.66 -10.09
CA LEU A 446 -30.77 -5.77 -9.22
C LEU A 446 -30.84 -7.05 -10.06
N PRO A 447 -30.32 -8.18 -9.57
CA PRO A 447 -30.47 -9.47 -10.23
C PRO A 447 -31.92 -9.96 -10.13
N ASP A 448 -32.33 -10.89 -11.01
CA ASP A 448 -33.71 -11.40 -11.07
C ASP A 448 -34.21 -12.01 -9.74
N SER A 449 -33.26 -12.42 -8.90
CA SER A 449 -33.43 -12.98 -7.56
C SER A 449 -33.64 -11.93 -6.45
N MET A 450 -33.51 -10.63 -6.75
CA MET A 450 -33.77 -9.55 -5.82
C MET A 450 -34.97 -8.74 -6.27
N HIS A 451 -35.93 -8.61 -5.36
CA HIS A 451 -37.16 -7.88 -5.61
C HIS A 451 -37.17 -6.61 -4.77
N ILE A 452 -37.43 -5.48 -5.45
CA ILE A 452 -37.56 -4.15 -4.84
C ILE A 452 -39.00 -3.65 -5.01
N GLU A 453 -39.63 -3.23 -3.92
CA GLU A 453 -41.00 -2.70 -3.94
C GLU A 453 -41.15 -1.44 -3.05
N PRO A 454 -41.74 -0.34 -3.57
CA PRO A 454 -42.09 -0.12 -4.99
C PRO A 454 -40.83 0.02 -5.87
N ALA A 455 -40.95 -0.11 -7.19
CA ALA A 455 -39.82 0.14 -8.09
C ALA A 455 -39.39 1.64 -8.01
N PRO A 456 -38.08 1.95 -7.88
CA PRO A 456 -37.62 3.34 -7.91
C PRO A 456 -37.97 4.02 -9.24
N THR A 457 -38.75 5.10 -9.16
CA THR A 457 -39.14 5.93 -10.32
C THR A 457 -38.65 7.35 -10.14
N ALA A 458 -38.28 8.03 -11.22
CA ALA A 458 -37.87 9.43 -11.14
C ALA A 458 -38.99 10.32 -10.56
N ILE A 459 -38.63 11.27 -9.69
CA ILE A 459 -39.56 12.17 -9.01
C ILE A 459 -39.12 13.60 -9.29
N ALA A 460 -40.03 14.46 -9.80
CA ALA A 460 -39.70 15.87 -9.93
C ALA A 460 -39.54 16.49 -8.54
N VAL A 461 -38.53 17.35 -8.32
CA VAL A 461 -38.26 17.91 -6.98
C VAL A 461 -39.48 18.66 -6.42
N ARG A 462 -40.21 19.40 -7.28
CA ARG A 462 -41.50 20.04 -6.93
C ARG A 462 -42.58 19.08 -6.42
N GLU A 463 -42.48 17.78 -6.70
CA GLU A 463 -43.43 16.74 -6.25
C GLU A 463 -43.02 16.13 -4.91
N LEU A 464 -41.79 16.37 -4.43
CA LEU A 464 -41.30 15.84 -3.15
C LEU A 464 -41.98 16.52 -1.94
N GLY A 465 -42.43 17.77 -2.06
CA GLY A 465 -43.06 18.51 -0.95
C GLY A 465 -42.16 18.55 0.29
N GLU A 466 -42.69 18.10 1.45
CA GLU A 466 -41.94 17.98 2.72
C GLU A 466 -41.28 16.59 2.91
N THR A 467 -41.22 15.76 1.87
CA THR A 467 -40.72 14.37 1.98
C THR A 467 -39.23 14.35 2.28
N GLN A 468 -38.86 13.89 3.47
CA GLN A 468 -37.46 13.77 3.90
C GLN A 468 -36.90 12.35 3.82
N ARG A 469 -37.73 11.36 3.47
CA ARG A 469 -37.36 9.95 3.44
C ARG A 469 -38.16 9.20 2.39
N ILE A 470 -37.44 8.53 1.50
CA ILE A 470 -37.99 7.58 0.51
C ILE A 470 -37.50 6.20 0.92
N GLU A 471 -38.40 5.22 0.96
CA GLU A 471 -38.08 3.86 1.37
C GLU A 471 -38.47 2.84 0.33
N TRP A 472 -37.62 1.83 0.19
CA TRP A 472 -37.86 0.66 -0.63
C TRP A 472 -37.72 -0.60 0.21
N THR A 473 -38.61 -1.55 -0.01
CA THR A 473 -38.55 -2.87 0.60
C THR A 473 -37.82 -3.80 -0.35
N ILE A 474 -36.79 -4.47 0.14
CA ILE A 474 -35.96 -5.37 -0.66
C ILE A 474 -35.95 -6.75 -0.02
N VAL A 475 -36.08 -7.77 -0.87
CA VAL A 475 -35.89 -9.18 -0.51
C VAL A 475 -34.99 -9.82 -1.55
N GLY A 476 -34.11 -10.71 -1.10
CA GLY A 476 -33.22 -11.46 -1.96
C GLY A 476 -33.29 -12.94 -1.65
N ASP A 477 -33.52 -13.73 -2.70
CA ASP A 477 -33.92 -15.13 -2.58
C ASP A 477 -32.75 -16.11 -2.82
N THR A 478 -31.61 -15.60 -3.30
CA THR A 478 -30.42 -16.40 -3.63
C THR A 478 -29.17 -15.89 -2.90
N THR A 479 -28.40 -16.81 -2.33
CA THR A 479 -27.11 -16.55 -1.68
C THR A 479 -26.04 -16.08 -2.67
N GLY A 480 -25.27 -15.07 -2.30
CA GLY A 480 -24.09 -14.60 -3.04
C GLY A 480 -24.40 -13.55 -4.10
N GLU A 481 -25.63 -13.05 -4.12
CA GLU A 481 -26.07 -12.06 -5.09
C GLU A 481 -25.98 -10.63 -4.56
N HIS A 482 -25.72 -9.67 -5.47
CA HIS A 482 -25.48 -8.27 -5.16
C HIS A 482 -26.40 -7.36 -5.98
N GLY A 483 -26.78 -6.22 -5.41
CA GLY A 483 -27.62 -5.21 -6.02
C GLY A 483 -27.15 -3.79 -5.69
N GLU A 484 -27.42 -2.83 -6.56
CA GLU A 484 -27.04 -1.42 -6.35
C GLU A 484 -28.20 -0.48 -6.61
N ILE A 485 -28.28 0.61 -5.84
CA ILE A 485 -29.22 1.71 -6.04
C ILE A 485 -28.45 3.03 -5.98
N ASN A 486 -28.52 3.80 -7.06
CA ASN A 486 -28.02 5.17 -7.17
C ASN A 486 -29.20 6.14 -7.19
N ALA A 487 -29.12 7.23 -6.43
CA ALA A 487 -30.04 8.36 -6.48
C ALA A 487 -29.27 9.63 -6.88
N ARG A 488 -29.83 10.49 -7.74
CA ARG A 488 -29.18 11.72 -8.20
C ARG A 488 -30.18 12.84 -8.45
N THR A 489 -29.87 14.05 -8.01
CA THR A 489 -30.59 15.29 -8.35
C THR A 489 -29.61 16.45 -8.42
N GLY A 490 -29.62 17.22 -9.51
CA GLY A 490 -28.65 18.31 -9.72
C GLY A 490 -27.19 17.84 -9.64
N THR A 491 -26.43 18.47 -8.74
CA THR A 491 -25.04 18.11 -8.40
C THR A 491 -24.92 17.07 -7.28
N TYR A 492 -26.04 16.69 -6.66
CA TYR A 492 -26.10 15.76 -5.54
C TYR A 492 -26.33 14.33 -6.01
N TRP A 493 -25.67 13.36 -5.36
CA TRP A 493 -25.84 11.94 -5.63
C TRP A 493 -25.65 11.11 -4.36
N ALA A 494 -26.28 9.94 -4.30
CA ALA A 494 -26.17 8.96 -3.24
C ALA A 494 -26.13 7.56 -3.83
N TRP A 495 -25.33 6.66 -3.25
CA TRP A 495 -25.21 5.27 -3.70
C TRP A 495 -25.33 4.29 -2.53
N CYS A 496 -25.94 3.16 -2.80
CA CYS A 496 -26.18 2.08 -1.86
C CYS A 496 -25.96 0.73 -2.53
N GLU A 497 -25.20 -0.14 -1.88
CA GLU A 497 -24.99 -1.54 -2.27
C GLU A 497 -25.75 -2.51 -1.34
N ILE A 498 -26.23 -3.61 -1.90
CA ILE A 498 -26.99 -4.66 -1.24
C ILE A 498 -26.33 -6.01 -1.55
N ALA A 499 -26.16 -6.87 -0.56
CA ALA A 499 -25.63 -8.22 -0.72
C ALA A 499 -26.40 -9.24 0.13
N VAL A 500 -26.69 -10.41 -0.45
CA VAL A 500 -27.41 -11.52 0.20
C VAL A 500 -26.45 -12.67 0.49
N ALA A 501 -26.39 -13.17 1.72
CA ALA A 501 -25.45 -14.24 2.10
C ALA A 501 -26.03 -15.27 3.09
N GLU A 502 -25.60 -16.53 2.97
CA GLU A 502 -26.06 -17.68 3.77
C GLU A 502 -25.43 -17.71 5.18
N HIS A 503 -24.18 -17.24 5.29
CA HIS A 503 -23.37 -17.28 6.51
C HIS A 503 -23.27 -15.92 7.21
N ALA A 504 -24.15 -14.97 6.89
CA ALA A 504 -24.25 -13.71 7.65
C ALA A 504 -24.52 -14.03 9.13
N SER A 505 -23.78 -13.38 10.04
CA SER A 505 -23.81 -13.72 11.46
C SER A 505 -25.22 -13.63 12.05
N GLY A 506 -25.56 -14.59 12.92
CA GLY A 506 -26.75 -14.52 13.77
C GLY A 506 -26.55 -13.65 15.02
N HIS A 507 -25.31 -13.24 15.31
CA HIS A 507 -24.95 -12.39 16.46
C HIS A 507 -23.93 -11.30 16.07
N SER A 508 -24.13 -10.12 16.64
CA SER A 508 -23.30 -8.93 16.48
C SER A 508 -22.16 -8.93 17.51
N HIS A 509 -20.91 -9.08 17.07
CA HIS A 509 -19.75 -8.81 17.93
C HIS A 509 -18.95 -7.69 17.30
N GLY A 510 -19.34 -6.47 17.64
CA GLY A 510 -18.55 -5.28 17.36
C GLY A 510 -17.43 -5.15 18.39
N TYR A 511 -16.35 -4.49 17.98
CA TYR A 511 -15.49 -3.73 18.87
C TYR A 511 -16.33 -3.06 19.97
N SER A 512 -16.06 -3.41 21.23
CA SER A 512 -16.59 -2.66 22.37
C SER A 512 -15.92 -1.29 22.37
N SER A 513 -16.55 -0.31 21.71
CA SER A 513 -16.11 1.08 21.70
C SER A 513 -16.64 1.78 22.95
N HIS A 514 -15.82 1.90 23.99
CA HIS A 514 -16.12 2.91 25.02
C HIS A 514 -15.67 4.29 24.53
N ILE A 515 -16.67 5.17 24.39
CA ILE A 515 -16.64 6.56 23.90
C ILE A 515 -16.37 6.68 22.39
N ALA A 516 -17.23 6.03 21.59
CA ALA A 516 -17.48 6.51 20.25
C ALA A 516 -18.18 7.87 20.34
N LYS A 517 -17.44 8.97 20.13
CA LYS A 517 -18.07 10.18 19.58
C LYS A 517 -18.80 9.71 18.32
N ARG A 518 -20.13 9.91 18.27
CA ARG A 518 -20.94 9.62 17.09
C ARG A 518 -20.24 10.22 15.88
N GLY A 519 -19.64 9.38 15.05
CA GLY A 519 -18.91 9.82 13.87
C GLY A 519 -19.85 10.57 12.96
N GLN A 520 -19.43 11.74 12.49
CA GLN A 520 -20.15 12.47 11.47
C GLN A 520 -20.33 11.59 10.22
N PRO A 521 -21.52 11.58 9.61
CA PRO A 521 -21.79 10.87 8.37
C PRO A 521 -20.85 11.32 7.23
N ARG A 522 -20.43 10.38 6.39
CA ARG A 522 -19.61 10.62 5.21
C ARG A 522 -20.52 11.01 4.04
N ASP A 523 -20.67 12.31 3.79
CA ASP A 523 -21.26 12.84 2.55
C ASP A 523 -20.14 13.33 1.61
N HIS A 524 -20.29 13.09 0.31
CA HIS A 524 -19.33 13.50 -0.71
C HIS A 524 -19.64 14.91 -1.22
N GLY A 525 -18.84 15.90 -0.82
CA GLY A 525 -18.91 17.30 -1.30
C GLY A 525 -18.08 17.59 -2.55
N ALA A 526 -17.88 18.88 -2.86
CA ALA A 526 -17.32 19.36 -4.13
C ALA A 526 -15.77 19.32 -4.21
N ASP A 527 -15.22 19.31 -5.44
CA ASP A 527 -13.79 19.24 -5.73
C ASP A 527 -12.99 20.34 -4.99
N MET A 528 -11.85 19.94 -4.41
CA MET A 528 -11.00 20.78 -3.56
C MET A 528 -9.98 21.60 -4.35
N PHE A 529 -9.48 21.10 -5.47
CA PHE A 529 -8.56 21.83 -6.34
C PHE A 529 -9.13 21.91 -7.75
N VAL A 530 -9.72 23.06 -8.09
CA VAL A 530 -10.42 23.25 -9.38
C VAL A 530 -9.53 23.88 -10.45
N GLY A 531 -8.30 24.25 -10.10
CA GLY A 531 -7.33 24.84 -11.04
C GLY A 531 -6.19 25.58 -10.35
N TYR A 532 -5.45 26.34 -11.14
CA TYR A 532 -4.41 27.26 -10.66
C TYR A 532 -4.46 28.56 -11.45
N GLU A 533 -3.95 29.64 -10.89
CA GLU A 533 -3.88 30.94 -11.58
C GLU A 533 -2.61 31.71 -11.19
N PHE A 534 -2.13 32.53 -12.11
CA PHE A 534 -1.05 33.48 -11.85
C PHE A 534 -1.61 34.82 -11.39
N ARG A 535 -1.23 35.26 -10.19
CA ARG A 535 -1.64 36.55 -9.67
C ARG A 535 -0.49 37.20 -8.93
N ASN A 536 -0.33 38.52 -9.07
CA ASN A 536 0.60 39.25 -8.21
C ASN A 536 -0.11 39.49 -6.87
N LEU A 537 0.43 38.92 -5.79
CA LEU A 537 -0.14 39.07 -4.44
C LEU A 537 0.37 40.31 -3.71
N ASN A 538 1.16 41.17 -4.38
CA ASN A 538 1.83 42.35 -3.83
C ASN A 538 2.67 42.04 -2.58
N ASN A 539 3.22 40.83 -2.53
CA ASN A 539 4.17 40.38 -1.52
C ASN A 539 5.30 39.59 -2.21
N GLU A 540 6.48 39.56 -1.60
CA GLU A 540 7.66 38.87 -2.14
C GLU A 540 7.96 37.55 -1.41
N LEU A 541 7.24 37.26 -0.31
CA LEU A 541 7.53 36.15 0.60
C LEU A 541 6.84 34.85 0.19
N ASP A 542 5.57 34.92 -0.21
CA ASP A 542 4.80 33.71 -0.54
C ASP A 542 4.95 33.39 -2.02
N ARG A 543 5.52 32.22 -2.33
CA ARG A 543 5.73 31.79 -3.74
C ARG A 543 4.45 31.24 -4.37
N ALA A 544 3.59 30.60 -3.59
CA ALA A 544 2.26 30.14 -3.99
C ALA A 544 1.36 29.98 -2.75
N VAL A 545 0.04 30.13 -2.94
CA VAL A 545 -0.97 29.99 -1.87
C VAL A 545 -2.21 29.29 -2.38
N TYR A 546 -3.00 28.68 -1.50
CA TYR A 546 -4.34 28.17 -1.86
C TYR A 546 -5.40 29.23 -1.59
N SER A 547 -6.20 29.58 -2.60
CA SER A 547 -7.40 30.40 -2.44
C SER A 547 -8.59 29.51 -2.12
N ALA A 548 -9.09 29.55 -0.88
CA ALA A 548 -10.25 28.76 -0.48
C ALA A 548 -11.55 29.22 -1.15
N GLU A 549 -11.66 30.51 -1.47
CA GLU A 549 -12.80 31.12 -2.16
C GLU A 549 -12.90 30.61 -3.60
N GLU A 550 -11.78 30.62 -4.32
CA GLU A 550 -11.73 30.22 -5.74
C GLU A 550 -11.39 28.74 -5.94
N ARG A 551 -10.96 28.05 -4.87
CA ARG A 551 -10.44 26.68 -4.86
C ARG A 551 -9.28 26.43 -5.82
N LYS A 552 -8.51 27.50 -6.05
CA LYS A 552 -7.37 27.50 -6.96
C LYS A 552 -6.07 27.68 -6.19
N ILE A 553 -5.01 27.07 -6.71
CA ILE A 553 -3.64 27.39 -6.31
C ILE A 553 -3.23 28.68 -7.01
N ILE A 554 -2.97 29.74 -6.25
CA ILE A 554 -2.51 31.02 -6.77
C ILE A 554 -0.98 31.05 -6.72
N ILE A 555 -0.36 31.16 -7.88
CA ILE A 555 1.09 31.27 -8.03
C ILE A 555 1.46 32.74 -8.06
N ASN A 556 2.28 33.17 -7.10
CA ASN A 556 2.58 34.58 -6.91
C ASN A 556 3.63 35.07 -7.91
N THR A 557 3.19 35.84 -8.91
CA THR A 557 4.10 36.44 -9.90
C THR A 557 4.92 37.62 -9.35
N GLY A 558 4.62 38.09 -8.13
CA GLY A 558 5.41 39.08 -7.40
C GLY A 558 6.65 38.50 -6.71
N ALA A 559 6.73 37.18 -6.50
CA ALA A 559 7.86 36.54 -5.83
C ALA A 559 9.11 36.47 -6.75
N PRO A 560 10.29 36.96 -6.33
CA PRO A 560 11.49 36.99 -7.17
C PRO A 560 11.92 35.63 -7.71
N THR A 561 11.73 34.56 -6.93
CA THR A 561 12.07 33.19 -7.32
C THR A 561 11.10 32.60 -8.34
N VAL A 562 9.85 33.07 -8.41
CA VAL A 562 8.86 32.66 -9.42
C VAL A 562 9.09 33.40 -10.73
N GLN A 563 9.45 34.69 -10.67
CA GLN A 563 9.73 35.52 -11.85
C GLN A 563 10.88 34.99 -12.72
N LEU A 564 11.83 34.25 -12.15
CA LEU A 564 12.93 33.62 -12.89
C LEU A 564 12.46 32.53 -13.86
N TYR A 565 11.27 31.99 -13.65
CA TYR A 565 10.75 30.80 -14.31
C TYR A 565 9.46 31.04 -15.09
N VAL A 566 8.91 32.24 -15.02
CA VAL A 566 7.72 32.67 -15.76
C VAL A 566 8.15 33.60 -16.90
N ASP A 567 7.60 33.40 -18.09
CA ASP A 567 7.85 34.27 -19.24
C ASP A 567 7.01 35.57 -19.19
N GLY A 568 7.33 36.54 -20.05
CA GLY A 568 6.60 37.82 -20.14
C GLY A 568 5.14 37.71 -20.61
N ARG A 569 4.62 36.48 -20.78
CA ARG A 569 3.23 36.18 -21.14
C ARG A 569 2.50 35.36 -20.05
N GLY A 570 3.13 35.12 -18.91
CA GLY A 570 2.50 34.41 -17.78
C GLY A 570 2.52 32.88 -17.91
N HIS A 571 3.44 32.30 -18.68
CA HIS A 571 3.61 30.85 -18.77
C HIS A 571 4.93 30.40 -18.13
N PHE A 572 4.93 29.20 -17.55
CA PHE A 572 6.16 28.59 -17.05
C PHE A 572 7.06 28.11 -18.18
N ARG A 573 8.37 28.33 -18.00
CA ARG A 573 9.42 27.65 -18.77
C ARG A 573 9.48 26.19 -18.32
N ASP A 574 9.91 25.27 -19.18
CA ASP A 574 9.99 23.85 -18.81
C ASP A 574 10.99 23.54 -17.69
N ALA A 575 12.06 24.34 -17.60
CA ALA A 575 12.98 24.33 -16.45
C ALA A 575 12.30 24.66 -15.10
N ALA A 576 11.04 25.10 -15.13
CA ALA A 576 10.23 25.39 -13.96
C ALA A 576 9.40 24.20 -13.46
N ARG A 577 9.42 23.02 -14.12
CA ARG A 577 8.62 21.85 -13.70
C ARG A 577 8.93 21.40 -12.28
N LEU A 578 10.20 21.42 -11.89
CA LEU A 578 10.63 21.09 -10.52
C LEU A 578 10.15 22.13 -9.51
N LEU A 579 10.25 23.42 -9.87
CA LEU A 579 9.71 24.50 -9.05
C LEU A 579 8.18 24.38 -8.92
N LEU A 580 7.48 24.09 -10.02
CA LEU A 580 6.04 23.86 -10.04
C LEU A 580 5.66 22.70 -9.12
N ALA A 581 6.35 21.56 -9.22
CA ALA A 581 6.11 20.42 -8.35
C ALA A 581 6.32 20.77 -6.88
N GLU A 582 7.37 21.53 -6.55
CA GLU A 582 7.65 22.01 -5.20
C GLU A 582 6.52 22.93 -4.70
N LEU A 583 6.09 23.89 -5.52
CA LEU A 583 5.02 24.83 -5.17
C LEU A 583 3.67 24.13 -4.97
N PHE A 584 3.30 23.22 -5.86
CA PHE A 584 2.06 22.44 -5.73
C PHE A 584 2.12 21.51 -4.53
N MET A 585 3.24 20.81 -4.31
CA MET A 585 3.41 19.94 -3.15
C MET A 585 3.27 20.73 -1.84
N ASP A 586 3.93 21.88 -1.73
CA ASP A 586 3.91 22.68 -0.50
C ASP A 586 2.48 23.18 -0.20
N VAL A 587 1.81 23.76 -1.21
CA VAL A 587 0.44 24.30 -1.06
C VAL A 587 -0.59 23.21 -0.80
N ILE A 588 -0.54 22.10 -1.54
CA ILE A 588 -1.49 20.98 -1.37
C ILE A 588 -1.28 20.32 -0.02
N SER A 589 -0.02 20.07 0.37
CA SER A 589 0.27 19.43 1.65
C SER A 589 -0.11 20.32 2.85
N ASP A 590 0.11 21.63 2.76
CA ASP A 590 -0.32 22.58 3.78
C ASP A 590 -1.83 22.60 3.96
N GLU A 591 -2.58 22.70 2.86
CA GLU A 591 -4.04 22.79 2.95
C GLU A 591 -4.65 21.47 3.41
N LEU A 592 -4.18 20.31 2.90
CA LEU A 592 -4.65 19.01 3.36
C LEU A 592 -4.31 18.76 4.83
N ALA A 593 -3.13 19.19 5.31
CA ALA A 593 -2.73 19.07 6.70
C ALA A 593 -3.60 19.93 7.61
N ARG A 594 -3.86 21.17 7.21
CA ARG A 594 -4.75 22.10 7.92
C ARG A 594 -6.13 21.48 8.11
N ARG A 595 -6.73 20.99 7.03
CA ARG A 595 -8.07 20.36 7.05
C ARG A 595 -8.09 19.07 7.86
N SER A 596 -7.04 18.25 7.78
CA SER A 596 -6.94 16.99 8.53
C SER A 596 -6.85 17.22 10.04
N VAL A 597 -6.09 18.24 10.46
CA VAL A 597 -5.95 18.62 11.88
C VAL A 597 -7.21 19.27 12.42
N GLU A 598 -7.85 20.12 11.62
CA GLU A 598 -9.16 20.70 11.96
C GLU A 598 -10.22 19.62 12.15
N LYS A 599 -10.32 18.67 11.20
CA LYS A 599 -11.23 17.52 11.27
C LYS A 599 -10.96 16.63 12.49
N SER A 600 -9.70 16.44 12.84
CA SER A 600 -9.31 15.63 14.00
C SER A 600 -9.51 16.35 15.34
N GLY A 601 -10.08 17.56 15.34
CA GLY A 601 -10.35 18.35 16.55
C GLY A 601 -9.11 18.96 17.21
N HIS A 602 -7.98 19.01 16.50
CA HIS A 602 -6.70 19.52 17.00
C HIS A 602 -6.37 20.91 16.40
N LYS A 603 -7.40 21.68 16.03
CA LYS A 603 -7.25 23.01 15.39
C LYS A 603 -6.32 23.91 16.21
N GLY A 604 -5.29 24.45 15.54
CA GLY A 604 -4.27 25.30 16.18
C GLY A 604 -3.11 24.56 16.84
N ASN A 605 -3.10 23.22 16.88
CA ASN A 605 -1.96 22.45 17.36
C ASN A 605 -0.86 22.37 16.29
N VAL A 606 0.25 23.06 16.55
CA VAL A 606 1.39 23.17 15.62
C VAL A 606 2.11 21.83 15.41
N GLU A 607 2.19 20.98 16.44
CA GLU A 607 2.84 19.67 16.32
C GLU A 607 1.99 18.69 15.52
N ALA A 608 0.68 18.67 15.77
CA ALA A 608 -0.27 17.87 14.99
C ALA A 608 -0.29 18.30 13.51
N TYR A 609 -0.21 19.61 13.25
CA TYR A 609 -0.09 20.15 11.89
C TYR A 609 1.20 19.71 11.19
N ARG A 610 2.35 19.82 11.87
CA ARG A 610 3.63 19.39 11.31
C ARG A 610 3.66 17.88 11.02
N ALA A 611 3.13 17.07 11.94
CA ALA A 611 3.03 15.62 11.75
C ALA A 611 2.10 15.26 10.58
N ALA A 612 0.93 15.90 10.49
CA ALA A 612 -0.01 15.69 9.39
C ALA A 612 0.58 16.13 8.04
N LYS A 613 1.26 17.29 7.98
CA LYS A 613 1.95 17.75 6.77
C LYS A 613 3.04 16.78 6.33
N GLN A 614 3.86 16.29 7.27
CA GLN A 614 4.90 15.30 6.98
C GLN A 614 4.32 13.98 6.47
N ASP A 615 3.22 13.51 7.04
CA ASP A 615 2.53 12.30 6.59
C ASP A 615 1.95 12.46 5.18
N ILE A 616 1.32 13.61 4.88
CA ILE A 616 0.79 13.91 3.54
C ILE A 616 1.91 14.02 2.50
N ILE A 617 3.03 14.67 2.84
CA ILE A 617 4.22 14.72 1.96
C ILE A 617 4.79 13.31 1.76
N ARG A 618 4.82 12.47 2.79
CA ARG A 618 5.30 11.08 2.68
C ARG A 618 4.42 10.25 1.75
N ARG A 619 3.09 10.43 1.81
CA ARG A 619 2.12 9.66 1.00
C ARG A 619 2.07 10.12 -0.45
N TYR A 620 1.97 11.42 -0.69
CA TYR A 620 1.68 11.96 -2.03
C TYR A 620 2.83 12.75 -2.65
N GLY A 621 3.86 13.14 -1.88
CA GLY A 621 4.96 13.98 -2.37
C GLY A 621 5.67 13.36 -3.57
N SER A 622 5.90 12.04 -3.54
CA SER A 622 6.49 11.32 -4.68
C SER A 622 5.58 11.35 -5.91
N GLU A 623 4.27 11.17 -5.73
CA GLU A 623 3.28 11.18 -6.83
C GLU A 623 3.11 12.57 -7.45
N ILE A 624 3.09 13.62 -6.62
CA ILE A 624 3.04 15.02 -7.07
C ILE A 624 4.28 15.36 -7.90
N HIS A 625 5.48 15.01 -7.41
CA HIS A 625 6.72 15.23 -8.17
C HIS A 625 6.78 14.39 -9.46
N LEU A 626 6.39 13.11 -9.41
CA LEU A 626 6.33 12.24 -10.60
C LEU A 626 5.35 12.76 -11.64
N SER A 627 4.24 13.37 -11.22
CA SER A 627 3.26 13.94 -12.14
C SER A 627 3.85 15.05 -12.99
N PHE A 628 4.86 15.78 -12.51
CA PHE A 628 5.57 16.82 -13.28
C PHE A 628 6.78 16.31 -14.09
N LEU A 629 7.17 15.05 -13.89
CA LEU A 629 8.35 14.42 -14.51
C LEU A 629 7.96 13.46 -15.64
N THR A 630 6.90 12.66 -15.45
CA THR A 630 6.51 11.55 -16.35
C THR A 630 5.60 11.93 -17.53
N SER A 631 5.82 13.10 -18.14
CA SER A 631 5.28 13.43 -19.46
C SER A 631 6.31 14.19 -20.29
#